data_AF-A0A842G335-F1
#
_entry.id   AF-A0A842G335-F1
#
_cell.length_a   1.000
_cell.length_b   1.000
_cell.length_c   1.000
_cell.angle_alpha   90.00
_cell.angle_beta   90.00
_cell.angle_gamma   90.00
#
_symmetry.space_group_name_H-M   'P 1'
#
loop_
_entity.id
_entity.type
_entity.pdbx_description
1 polymer ?
#
loop_
_entity_poly.entity_id
_entity_poly.type
_entity_poly.pdbx_seq_one_letter_code
_entity_poly.pdbx_strand_id
1 'polypeptide(L)'
;MKFGETIKQIRTDKNLTQTQLSEGILARNHLSQVENNNYVPAYDKFFSLLDRLNVTFEEFLSVQNDQKILFRRKLRLQIGEAASLADTETLNALSLEASTLYEKTDNITYYHSMLICKALIAYNTDLTINNEMIEFVTPIKEYLFSMDNWYLYEMKLFNNIIYALTIE
;
A
#
# COMPACT_ATOMS: atom_id res chain seq x y z
N MET A 1 -4.01 -4.44 15.56
CA MET A 1 -4.09 -3.62 16.79
C MET A 1 -4.52 -2.21 16.43
N LYS A 2 -5.14 -1.47 17.35
CA LYS A 2 -5.43 -0.04 17.12
C LYS A 2 -4.17 0.80 17.35
N PHE A 3 -4.16 2.03 16.83
CA PHE A 3 -3.02 2.95 16.88
C PHE A 3 -2.43 3.12 18.30
N GLY A 4 -3.28 3.40 19.28
CA GLY A 4 -2.88 3.61 20.67
C GLY A 4 -2.33 2.36 21.35
N GLU A 5 -2.96 1.21 21.08
CA GLU A 5 -2.51 -0.09 21.58
C GLU A 5 -1.10 -0.41 21.07
N THR A 6 -0.81 -0.08 19.81
CA THR A 6 0.52 -0.26 19.23
C THR A 6 1.57 0.61 19.90
N ILE A 7 1.29 1.90 20.14
CA ILE A 7 2.20 2.77 20.90
C ILE A 7 2.47 2.21 22.29
N LYS A 8 1.41 1.77 22.98
CA LYS A 8 1.51 1.20 24.33
C LYS A 8 2.38 -0.05 24.34
N GLN A 9 2.16 -0.97 23.40
CA GLN A 9 2.91 -2.21 23.26
C GLN A 9 4.39 -1.94 23.07
N ILE A 10 4.75 -1.12 22.07
CA ILE A 10 6.15 -0.79 21.78
C ILE A 10 6.81 -0.11 22.99
N ARG A 11 6.10 0.81 23.65
CA ARG A 11 6.60 1.48 24.86
C ARG A 11 6.91 0.47 25.97
N THR A 12 5.99 -0.46 26.25
CA THR A 12 6.19 -1.46 27.31
C THR A 12 7.27 -2.46 26.97
N ASP A 13 7.39 -2.86 25.70
CA ASP A 13 8.46 -3.75 25.24
C ASP A 13 9.86 -3.12 25.41
N LYS A 14 9.92 -1.78 25.34
CA LYS A 14 11.14 -0.99 25.60
C LYS A 14 11.29 -0.55 27.06
N ASN A 15 10.46 -1.07 27.97
CA ASN A 15 10.49 -0.76 29.41
C ASN A 15 10.39 0.74 29.76
N LEU A 16 9.73 1.54 28.92
CA LEU A 16 9.56 2.97 29.16
C LEU A 16 8.27 3.25 29.94
N THR A 17 8.31 4.19 30.88
CA THR A 17 7.10 4.74 31.49
C THR A 17 6.42 5.74 30.54
N GLN A 18 5.13 6.00 30.78
CA GLN A 18 4.43 7.05 30.02
C GLN A 18 5.08 8.42 30.22
N THR A 19 5.58 8.72 31.41
CA THR A 19 6.29 9.98 31.68
C THR A 19 7.53 10.09 30.79
N GLN A 20 8.40 9.06 30.77
CA GLN A 20 9.62 9.06 29.95
C GLN A 20 9.30 9.18 28.45
N LEU A 21 8.29 8.47 27.96
CA LEU A 21 7.93 8.57 26.54
C LEU A 21 7.38 9.97 26.20
N SER A 22 6.51 10.53 27.06
CA SER A 22 5.82 11.80 26.77
C SER A 22 6.64 13.07 27.04
N GLU A 23 7.73 12.98 27.78
CA GLU A 23 8.52 14.13 28.27
C GLU A 23 8.96 15.11 27.15
N GLY A 24 8.56 16.38 27.25
CA GLY A 24 8.88 17.38 26.22
C GLY A 24 8.16 17.19 24.87
N ILE A 25 7.33 16.15 24.72
CA ILE A 25 6.53 15.91 23.52
C ILE A 25 5.08 16.33 23.77
N LEU A 26 4.45 15.73 24.78
CA LEU A 26 3.05 15.95 25.16
C LEU A 26 2.82 15.63 26.64
N ALA A 27 1.69 16.08 27.21
CA ALA A 27 1.40 15.83 28.62
C ALA A 27 1.15 14.32 28.87
N ARG A 28 1.65 13.77 29.99
CA ARG A 28 1.52 12.33 30.32
C ARG A 28 0.08 11.83 30.27
N ASN A 29 -0.89 12.65 30.69
CA ASN A 29 -2.31 12.33 30.60
C ASN A 29 -2.77 12.17 29.14
N HIS A 30 -2.31 13.02 28.23
CA HIS A 30 -2.57 12.88 26.79
C HIS A 30 -1.96 11.60 26.24
N LEU A 31 -0.73 11.22 26.64
CA LEU A 31 -0.17 9.92 26.21
C LEU A 31 -1.04 8.76 26.67
N SER A 32 -1.55 8.82 27.90
CA SER A 32 -2.49 7.80 28.38
C SER A 32 -3.79 7.77 27.56
N GLN A 33 -4.29 8.92 27.09
CA GLN A 33 -5.46 8.95 26.20
C GLN A 33 -5.11 8.38 24.81
N VAL A 34 -3.89 8.64 24.29
CA VAL A 34 -3.39 8.01 23.06
C VAL A 34 -3.38 6.50 23.21
N GLU A 35 -2.72 5.98 24.25
CA GLU A 35 -2.56 4.54 24.46
C GLU A 35 -3.87 3.78 24.66
N ASN A 36 -4.92 4.49 25.07
CA ASN A 36 -6.27 3.95 25.22
C ASN A 36 -7.17 4.21 23.99
N ASN A 37 -6.62 4.77 22.89
CA ASN A 37 -7.32 5.14 21.66
C ASN A 37 -8.41 6.23 21.83
N ASN A 38 -8.33 7.03 22.89
CA ASN A 38 -9.25 8.14 23.16
C ASN A 38 -8.79 9.46 22.53
N TYR A 39 -7.55 9.51 22.04
CA TYR A 39 -6.94 10.69 21.42
C TYR A 39 -5.94 10.24 20.35
N VAL A 40 -5.95 10.89 19.19
CA VAL A 40 -4.90 10.70 18.18
C VAL A 40 -4.02 11.96 18.21
N PRO A 41 -2.71 11.82 18.48
CA PRO A 41 -1.82 12.97 18.53
C PRO A 41 -1.63 13.57 17.14
N ALA A 42 -1.27 14.85 17.09
CA ALA A 42 -0.84 15.48 15.84
C ALA A 42 0.40 14.76 15.26
N TYR A 43 0.60 14.88 13.94
CA TYR A 43 1.62 14.11 13.22
C TYR A 43 3.05 14.35 13.76
N ASP A 44 3.39 15.60 14.08
CA ASP A 44 4.67 16.02 14.65
C ASP A 44 4.94 15.32 15.99
N LYS A 45 3.91 15.23 16.84
CA LYS A 45 3.98 14.54 18.13
C LYS A 45 4.10 13.04 17.95
N PHE A 46 3.35 12.45 17.02
CA PHE A 46 3.48 11.03 16.70
C PHE A 46 4.91 10.67 16.26
N PHE A 47 5.48 11.40 15.32
CA PHE A 47 6.85 11.14 14.87
C PHE A 47 7.90 11.38 15.97
N SER A 48 7.68 12.37 16.85
CA SER A 48 8.54 12.56 18.02
C SER A 48 8.48 11.38 19.00
N LEU A 49 7.29 10.77 19.19
CA LEU A 49 7.14 9.57 20.00
C LEU A 49 7.87 8.38 19.36
N LEU A 50 7.73 8.19 18.05
CA LEU A 50 8.42 7.13 17.32
C LEU A 50 9.94 7.26 17.39
N ASP A 51 10.46 8.48 17.23
CA ASP A 51 11.88 8.80 17.36
C ASP A 51 12.40 8.42 18.76
N ARG A 52 11.67 8.80 19.82
CA ARG A 52 12.03 8.39 21.19
C ARG A 52 11.90 6.88 21.44
N LEU A 53 10.95 6.23 20.79
CA LEU A 53 10.84 4.78 20.81
C LEU A 53 11.95 4.13 19.96
N ASN A 54 12.71 4.86 19.17
CA ASN A 54 13.69 4.35 18.21
C ASN A 54 13.04 3.27 17.33
N VAL A 55 11.94 3.65 16.69
CA VAL A 55 11.10 2.81 15.82
C VAL A 55 10.71 3.63 14.60
N THR A 56 10.91 3.07 13.41
CA THR A 56 10.46 3.66 12.15
C THR A 56 8.94 3.54 11.99
N PHE A 57 8.36 4.33 11.09
CA PHE A 57 6.92 4.23 10.82
C PHE A 57 6.56 2.85 10.23
N GLU A 58 7.42 2.28 9.41
CA GLU A 58 7.26 0.96 8.80
C GLU A 58 7.26 -0.16 9.85
N GLU A 59 8.15 -0.09 10.84
CA GLU A 59 8.16 -1.01 11.98
C GLU A 59 6.90 -0.84 12.83
N PHE A 60 6.48 0.41 13.10
CA PHE A 60 5.23 0.69 13.81
C PHE A 60 4.03 0.02 13.12
N LEU A 61 3.91 0.19 11.79
CA LEU A 61 2.83 -0.44 11.00
C LEU A 61 2.92 -1.97 11.01
N SER A 62 4.14 -2.51 11.05
CA SER A 62 4.37 -3.96 11.16
C SER A 62 3.87 -4.51 12.49
N VAL A 63 4.16 -3.81 13.61
CA VAL A 63 3.63 -4.17 14.94
C VAL A 63 2.12 -3.98 15.01
N GLN A 64 1.60 -2.91 14.39
CA GLN A 64 0.17 -2.66 14.31
C GLN A 64 -0.57 -3.80 13.61
N ASN A 65 0.14 -4.56 12.77
CA ASN A 65 -0.40 -5.62 11.92
C ASN A 65 -1.59 -5.08 11.11
N ASP A 66 -1.40 -3.90 10.50
CA ASP A 66 -2.45 -3.27 9.70
C ASP A 66 -2.71 -4.13 8.46
N GLN A 67 -3.75 -4.95 8.58
CA GLN A 67 -4.17 -5.89 7.56
C GLN A 67 -4.44 -5.23 6.22
N LYS A 68 -4.84 -3.94 6.17
CA LYS A 68 -5.11 -3.24 4.91
C LYS A 68 -3.82 -2.94 4.14
N ILE A 69 -2.78 -2.48 4.85
CA ILE A 69 -1.47 -2.21 4.24
C ILE A 69 -0.82 -3.52 3.79
N LEU A 70 -0.89 -4.55 4.65
CA LEU A 70 -0.43 -5.88 4.31
C LEU A 70 -1.18 -6.45 3.10
N PHE A 71 -2.50 -6.24 3.03
CA PHE A 71 -3.33 -6.71 1.93
C PHE A 71 -2.96 -6.05 0.60
N ARG A 72 -2.83 -4.72 0.53
CA ARG A 72 -2.43 -4.04 -0.71
C ARG A 72 -1.03 -4.45 -1.18
N ARG A 73 -0.11 -4.63 -0.24
CA ARG A 73 1.24 -5.14 -0.54
C ARG A 73 1.17 -6.57 -1.06
N LYS A 74 0.36 -7.42 -0.42
CA LYS A 74 0.15 -8.82 -0.78
C LYS A 74 -0.43 -8.95 -2.19
N LEU A 75 -1.49 -8.21 -2.51
CA LEU A 75 -2.10 -8.22 -3.84
C LEU A 75 -1.06 -7.96 -4.94
N ARG A 76 -0.25 -6.90 -4.79
CA ARG A 76 0.80 -6.56 -5.76
C ARG A 76 1.87 -7.65 -5.90
N LEU A 77 2.29 -8.25 -4.78
CA LEU A 77 3.27 -9.35 -4.81
C LEU A 77 2.70 -10.59 -5.52
N GLN A 78 1.44 -10.94 -5.24
CA GLN A 78 0.76 -12.07 -5.88
C GLN A 78 0.59 -11.85 -7.39
N ILE A 79 0.28 -10.63 -7.82
CA ILE A 79 0.22 -10.29 -9.26
C ILE A 79 1.59 -10.50 -9.91
N GLY A 80 2.67 -10.00 -9.30
CA GLY A 80 4.03 -10.17 -9.84
C GLY A 80 4.49 -11.62 -9.90
N GLU A 81 4.16 -12.42 -8.88
CA GLU A 81 4.44 -13.86 -8.84
C GLU A 81 3.66 -14.62 -9.93
N ALA A 82 2.34 -14.40 -10.02
CA ALA A 82 1.50 -15.02 -11.02
C ALA A 82 1.91 -14.63 -12.45
N ALA A 83 2.30 -13.37 -12.66
CA ALA A 83 2.85 -12.89 -13.93
C ALA A 83 4.12 -13.64 -14.33
N SER A 84 5.04 -13.83 -13.37
CA SER A 84 6.32 -14.52 -13.60
C SER A 84 6.14 -16.00 -13.94
N LEU A 85 5.07 -16.62 -13.43
CA LEU A 85 4.72 -18.01 -13.66
C LEU A 85 3.74 -18.21 -14.84
N ALA A 86 3.34 -17.13 -15.51
CA ALA A 86 2.26 -17.14 -16.50
C ALA A 86 0.96 -17.81 -16.00
N ASP A 87 0.68 -17.69 -14.69
CA ASP A 87 -0.47 -18.30 -14.03
C ASP A 87 -1.73 -17.46 -14.28
N THR A 88 -2.41 -17.77 -15.38
CA THR A 88 -3.62 -17.07 -15.82
C THR A 88 -4.81 -17.32 -14.90
N GLU A 89 -4.87 -18.46 -14.21
CA GLU A 89 -5.96 -18.75 -13.25
C GLU A 89 -5.85 -17.82 -12.04
N THR A 90 -4.66 -17.73 -11.45
CA THR A 90 -4.40 -16.81 -10.33
C THR A 90 -4.59 -15.35 -10.76
N LEU A 91 -4.11 -14.95 -11.94
CA LEU A 91 -4.32 -13.58 -12.45
C LEU A 91 -5.81 -13.24 -12.61
N ASN A 92 -6.64 -14.19 -13.08
CA ASN A 92 -8.09 -14.00 -13.18
C ASN A 92 -8.73 -13.81 -11.80
N ALA A 93 -8.37 -14.64 -10.82
CA ALA A 93 -8.87 -14.52 -9.46
C ALA A 93 -8.49 -13.15 -8.83
N LEU A 94 -7.24 -12.73 -8.99
CA LEU A 94 -6.75 -11.43 -8.51
C LEU A 94 -7.42 -10.26 -9.23
N SER A 95 -7.72 -10.38 -10.52
CA SER A 95 -8.46 -9.38 -11.30
C SER A 95 -9.87 -9.17 -10.75
N LEU A 96 -10.59 -10.26 -10.46
CA LEU A 96 -11.94 -10.21 -9.89
C LEU A 96 -11.94 -9.63 -8.47
N GLU A 97 -10.97 -10.02 -7.65
CA GLU A 97 -10.77 -9.47 -6.31
C GLU A 97 -10.51 -7.96 -6.37
N ALA A 98 -9.60 -7.52 -7.25
CA ALA A 98 -9.30 -6.10 -7.46
C ALA A 98 -10.53 -5.32 -7.96
N SER A 99 -11.32 -5.86 -8.90
CA SER A 99 -12.58 -5.24 -9.35
C SER A 99 -13.55 -5.05 -8.19
N THR A 100 -13.78 -6.09 -7.39
CA THR A 100 -14.68 -6.06 -6.24
C THR A 100 -14.25 -5.01 -5.20
N LEU A 101 -12.93 -4.88 -4.98
CA LEU A 101 -12.38 -3.89 -4.07
C LEU A 101 -12.48 -2.47 -4.62
N TYR A 102 -12.30 -2.30 -5.93
CA TYR A 102 -12.49 -1.01 -6.57
C TYR A 102 -13.93 -0.53 -6.41
N GLU A 103 -14.92 -1.37 -6.73
CA GLU A 103 -16.35 -1.06 -6.55
C GLU A 103 -16.70 -0.66 -5.12
N LYS A 104 -16.07 -1.29 -4.12
CA LYS A 104 -16.34 -1.03 -2.69
C LYS A 104 -15.64 0.21 -2.15
N THR A 105 -14.53 0.63 -2.75
CA THR A 105 -13.64 1.63 -2.13
C THR A 105 -13.35 2.84 -2.99
N ASP A 106 -13.71 2.79 -4.28
CA ASP A 106 -13.34 3.75 -5.32
C ASP A 106 -11.83 4.04 -5.35
N ASN A 107 -11.01 3.08 -4.91
CA ASN A 107 -9.57 3.27 -4.84
C ASN A 107 -8.92 2.88 -6.16
N ILE A 108 -8.41 3.89 -6.88
CA ILE A 108 -7.77 3.77 -8.19
C ILE A 108 -6.65 2.70 -8.25
N THR A 109 -5.99 2.41 -7.12
CA THR A 109 -4.94 1.36 -7.11
C THR A 109 -5.48 -0.03 -7.40
N TYR A 110 -6.73 -0.32 -7.02
CA TYR A 110 -7.38 -1.58 -7.35
C TYR A 110 -7.85 -1.61 -8.80
N TYR A 111 -8.31 -0.48 -9.33
CA TYR A 111 -8.62 -0.35 -10.76
C TYR A 111 -7.40 -0.66 -11.64
N HIS A 112 -6.25 -0.03 -11.34
CA HIS A 112 -5.01 -0.32 -12.06
C HIS A 112 -4.53 -1.76 -11.87
N SER A 113 -4.68 -2.34 -10.67
CA SER A 113 -4.32 -3.75 -10.43
C SER A 113 -5.16 -4.70 -11.28
N MET A 114 -6.47 -4.45 -11.39
CA MET A 114 -7.37 -5.21 -12.27
C MET A 114 -6.92 -5.11 -13.73
N LEU A 115 -6.64 -3.90 -14.22
CA LEU A 115 -6.20 -3.67 -15.61
C LEU A 115 -4.88 -4.37 -15.91
N ILE A 116 -3.91 -4.32 -14.98
CA ILE A 116 -2.63 -5.04 -15.11
C ILE A 116 -2.88 -6.54 -15.23
N CYS A 117 -3.72 -7.14 -14.38
CA CYS A 117 -4.04 -8.56 -14.49
C CYS A 117 -4.63 -8.91 -15.86
N LYS A 118 -5.59 -8.11 -16.36
CA LYS A 118 -6.22 -8.33 -17.67
C LYS A 118 -5.22 -8.20 -18.82
N ALA A 119 -4.35 -7.19 -18.79
CA ALA A 119 -3.28 -7.01 -19.77
C ALA A 119 -2.29 -8.19 -19.78
N LEU A 120 -1.90 -8.69 -18.60
CA LEU A 120 -1.02 -9.86 -18.48
C LEU A 120 -1.68 -11.14 -18.99
N ILE A 121 -2.98 -11.34 -18.74
CA ILE A 121 -3.72 -12.48 -19.28
C ILE A 121 -3.76 -12.42 -20.80
N ALA A 122 -4.13 -11.27 -21.39
CA ALA A 122 -4.15 -11.06 -22.82
C ALA A 122 -2.77 -11.28 -23.46
N TYR A 123 -1.70 -10.85 -22.80
CA TYR A 123 -0.33 -11.12 -23.22
C TYR A 123 -0.01 -12.62 -23.25
N ASN A 124 -0.38 -13.36 -22.19
CA ASN A 124 -0.06 -14.77 -22.07
C ASN A 124 -0.79 -15.63 -23.11
N THR A 125 -1.91 -15.17 -23.66
CA THR A 125 -2.65 -15.88 -24.71
C THR A 125 -1.90 -15.90 -26.03
N ASP A 126 -1.39 -14.74 -26.48
CA ASP A 126 -0.79 -14.60 -27.81
C ASP A 126 0.73 -14.40 -27.78
N LEU A 127 1.34 -14.26 -26.59
CA LEU A 127 2.73 -13.88 -26.35
C LEU A 127 3.19 -12.67 -27.15
N THR A 128 2.25 -11.80 -27.49
CA THR A 128 2.44 -10.61 -28.31
C THR A 128 1.60 -9.46 -27.75
N ILE A 129 2.02 -8.23 -28.05
CA ILE A 129 1.23 -7.04 -27.73
C ILE A 129 0.07 -6.99 -28.73
N ASN A 130 -1.12 -7.35 -28.28
CA ASN A 130 -2.34 -7.34 -29.08
C ASN A 130 -3.25 -6.14 -28.70
N ASN A 131 -4.28 -5.89 -29.52
CA ASN A 131 -5.18 -4.75 -29.31
C ASN A 131 -5.93 -4.84 -27.98
N GLU A 132 -6.35 -6.04 -27.56
CA GLU A 132 -7.05 -6.26 -26.30
C GLU A 132 -6.18 -5.87 -25.09
N MET A 133 -4.92 -6.27 -25.09
CA MET A 133 -3.96 -5.85 -24.08
C MET A 133 -3.78 -4.33 -24.06
N ILE A 134 -3.65 -3.70 -25.24
CA ILE A 134 -3.49 -2.25 -25.35
C ILE A 134 -4.71 -1.52 -24.77
N GLU A 135 -5.93 -2.02 -24.98
CA GLU A 135 -7.15 -1.46 -24.39
C GLU A 135 -7.08 -1.46 -22.86
N PHE A 136 -6.52 -2.49 -22.22
CA PHE A 136 -6.33 -2.52 -20.77
C PHE A 136 -5.20 -1.62 -20.27
N VAL A 137 -4.15 -1.43 -21.06
CA VAL A 137 -3.02 -0.55 -20.69
C VAL A 137 -3.35 0.93 -20.89
N THR A 138 -4.21 1.27 -21.84
CA THR A 138 -4.50 2.67 -22.23
C THR A 138 -4.96 3.55 -21.07
N PRO A 139 -5.91 3.14 -20.20
CA PRO A 139 -6.30 3.95 -19.05
C PRO A 139 -5.14 4.23 -18.09
N ILE A 140 -4.21 3.27 -17.94
CA ILE A 140 -3.01 3.44 -17.10
C ILE A 140 -2.06 4.45 -17.74
N LYS A 141 -1.86 4.36 -19.06
CA LYS A 141 -1.04 5.30 -19.84
C LYS A 141 -1.58 6.73 -19.73
N GLU A 142 -2.88 6.92 -19.92
CA GLU A 142 -3.55 8.21 -19.80
C GLU A 142 -3.42 8.78 -18.37
N TYR A 143 -3.61 7.94 -17.34
CA TYR A 143 -3.39 8.35 -15.96
C TYR A 143 -1.96 8.86 -15.74
N LEU A 144 -0.95 8.10 -16.16
CA LEU A 144 0.46 8.47 -15.98
C LEU A 144 0.83 9.77 -16.72
N PHE A 145 0.35 9.96 -17.95
CA PHE A 145 0.64 11.15 -18.75
C PHE A 145 -0.22 12.37 -18.40
N SER A 146 -1.26 12.20 -17.60
CA SER A 146 -2.01 13.34 -17.05
C SER A 146 -1.26 14.06 -15.91
N MET A 147 -0.14 13.52 -15.44
CA MET A 147 0.60 14.01 -14.27
C MET A 147 1.93 14.68 -14.64
N ASP A 148 2.22 15.83 -14.01
CA ASP A 148 3.51 16.53 -14.16
C ASP A 148 4.66 15.87 -13.38
N ASN A 149 4.35 15.21 -12.26
CA ASN A 149 5.33 14.59 -11.37
C ASN A 149 4.89 13.18 -10.97
N TRP A 150 5.83 12.25 -10.97
CA TRP A 150 5.61 10.86 -10.57
C TRP A 150 6.20 10.57 -9.21
N TYR A 151 5.43 9.91 -8.36
CA TYR A 151 5.90 9.38 -7.08
C TYR A 151 6.09 7.86 -7.20
N LEU A 152 6.44 7.22 -6.07
CA LEU A 152 6.77 5.79 -6.06
C LEU A 152 5.65 4.90 -6.63
N TYR A 153 4.39 5.32 -6.49
CA TYR A 153 3.27 4.57 -7.03
C TYR A 153 3.26 4.60 -8.56
N GLU A 154 3.36 5.78 -9.17
CA GLU A 154 3.41 5.98 -10.62
C GLU A 154 4.64 5.29 -11.22
N MET A 155 5.81 5.40 -10.58
CA MET A 155 7.04 4.73 -11.04
C MET A 155 6.87 3.20 -11.08
N LYS A 156 6.22 2.62 -10.06
CA LYS A 156 5.91 1.19 -10.04
C LYS A 156 4.87 0.83 -11.10
N LEU A 157 3.88 1.69 -11.30
CA LEU A 157 2.82 1.48 -12.28
C LEU A 157 3.37 1.52 -13.71
N PHE A 158 4.22 2.49 -14.02
CA PHE A 158 4.95 2.60 -15.27
C PHE A 158 5.78 1.33 -15.55
N ASN A 159 6.52 0.83 -14.57
CA ASN A 159 7.29 -0.42 -14.70
C ASN A 159 6.41 -1.61 -15.15
N ASN A 160 5.16 -1.68 -14.65
CA ASN A 160 4.24 -2.76 -15.01
C ASN A 160 3.71 -2.69 -16.45
N ILE A 161 3.81 -1.53 -17.12
CA ILE A 161 3.27 -1.36 -18.48
C ILE A 161 4.33 -0.94 -19.49
N ILE A 162 5.60 -0.84 -19.09
CA ILE A 162 6.67 -0.29 -19.93
C ILE A 162 6.84 -1.05 -21.24
N TYR A 163 6.58 -2.37 -21.24
CA TYR A 163 6.64 -3.20 -22.44
C TYR A 163 5.60 -2.82 -23.50
N ALA A 164 4.49 -2.21 -23.10
CA ALA A 164 3.38 -1.81 -23.98
C ALA A 164 3.47 -0.34 -24.39
N LEU A 165 4.42 0.42 -23.82
CA LEU A 165 4.69 1.79 -24.23
C LEU A 165 5.70 1.76 -25.37
N THR A 166 5.19 1.64 -26.60
CA THR A 166 6.04 1.82 -27.79
C THR A 166 6.64 3.22 -27.78
N ILE A 167 7.94 3.31 -28.03
CA ILE A 167 8.60 4.57 -28.38
C ILE A 167 8.17 4.84 -29.84
N GLU A 168 7.35 5.87 -30.05
CA GLU A 168 7.22 6.48 -31.38
C GLU A 168 8.49 7.24 -31.75
#